data_AF-A0AAE5CN70-F1
#
_entry.id   AF-A0AAE5CN70-F1
#
_cell.length_a   1.000
_cell.length_b   1.000
_cell.length_c   1.000
_cell.angle_alpha   90.00
_cell.angle_beta   90.00
_cell.angle_gamma   90.00
#
_symmetry.space_group_name_H-M   'P 1'
#
loop_
_entity.id
_entity.type
_entity.pdbx_description
1 polymer ?
#
loop_
_entity_poly.entity_id
_entity_poly.type
_entity_poly.pdbx_seq_one_letter_code
_entity_poly.pdbx_strand_id
1 'polypeptide(L)'
;SVTTTTPYGSGEPPFDICRLAETAGATYVARWTPNKPLQAIRSIKTALSHKGFSVVEIVAQCPTHFGRYAIGSGNPADLLKWIDERSITKAQAESLDPSEREGKFVLGEFVNTERPVYRGTTRYEVERAE
;
A
#
# COMPACT_ATOMS: atom_id res chain seq x y z
N SER A 1 -8.04 -14.52 -6.57
CA SER A 1 -6.77 -15.08 -7.10
C SER A 1 -6.80 -16.59 -6.94
N VAL A 2 -6.20 -17.36 -7.85
CA VAL A 2 -6.05 -18.83 -7.73
C VAL A 2 -4.78 -19.15 -6.96
N THR A 3 -4.89 -19.98 -5.92
CA THR A 3 -3.74 -20.47 -5.12
C THR A 3 -3.92 -21.96 -4.79
N THR A 4 -2.91 -22.59 -4.19
CA THR A 4 -2.97 -24.00 -3.77
C THR A 4 -4.18 -24.32 -2.88
N THR A 5 -4.54 -23.41 -1.96
CA THR A 5 -5.69 -23.57 -1.05
C THR A 5 -6.98 -22.99 -1.61
N THR A 6 -6.92 -22.20 -2.69
CA THR A 6 -8.07 -21.65 -3.41
C THR A 6 -8.00 -22.00 -4.90
N PRO A 7 -8.11 -23.30 -5.25
CA PRO A 7 -7.92 -23.77 -6.63
C PRO A 7 -8.98 -23.24 -7.60
N TYR A 8 -10.15 -22.85 -7.08
CA TYR A 8 -11.24 -22.24 -7.86
C TYR A 8 -11.29 -20.71 -7.72
N GLY A 9 -10.27 -20.12 -7.07
CA GLY A 9 -10.25 -18.70 -6.71
C GLY A 9 -10.78 -18.43 -5.30
N SER A 10 -10.43 -17.24 -4.79
CA SER A 10 -11.00 -16.66 -3.57
C SER A 10 -12.20 -15.77 -3.93
N GLY A 11 -13.32 -15.97 -3.24
CA GLY A 11 -14.56 -15.23 -3.44
C GLY A 11 -14.70 -14.02 -2.50
N GLU A 12 -13.82 -13.90 -1.52
CA GLU A 12 -13.77 -12.75 -0.63
C GLU A 12 -13.17 -11.52 -1.34
N PRO A 13 -13.68 -10.32 -1.04
CA PRO A 13 -13.08 -9.10 -1.56
C PRO A 13 -11.69 -8.88 -0.93
N PRO A 14 -10.70 -8.42 -1.71
CA PRO A 14 -9.42 -7.99 -1.15
C PRO A 14 -9.60 -6.72 -0.30
N PHE A 15 -8.79 -6.56 0.74
CA PHE A 15 -8.74 -5.32 1.50
C PHE A 15 -7.67 -4.38 0.94
N ASP A 16 -7.95 -3.07 0.98
CA ASP A 16 -6.95 -2.04 0.67
C ASP A 16 -6.13 -1.72 1.93
N ILE A 17 -4.86 -2.12 1.95
CA ILE A 17 -3.96 -1.94 3.10
C ILE A 17 -3.77 -0.45 3.45
N CYS A 18 -3.62 0.41 2.44
CA CYS A 18 -3.43 1.84 2.66
C CYS A 18 -4.68 2.48 3.26
N ARG A 19 -5.87 2.19 2.71
CA ARG A 19 -7.13 2.70 3.25
C ARG A 19 -7.41 2.16 4.64
N LEU A 20 -7.09 0.89 4.89
CA LEU A 20 -7.20 0.26 6.21
C LEU A 20 -6.28 0.98 7.22
N ALA A 21 -5.01 1.20 6.88
CA ALA A 21 -4.05 1.89 7.74
C ALA A 21 -4.46 3.33 8.02
N GLU A 22 -4.89 4.08 6.99
CA GLU A 22 -5.41 5.43 7.12
C GLU A 22 -6.61 5.49 8.08
N THR A 23 -7.60 4.60 7.88
CA THR A 23 -8.80 4.53 8.72
C THR A 23 -8.47 4.12 10.16
N ALA A 24 -7.46 3.28 10.36
CA ALA A 24 -6.96 2.89 11.67
C ALA A 24 -6.17 3.98 12.40
N GLY A 25 -5.89 5.12 11.74
CA GLY A 25 -5.21 6.27 12.33
C GLY A 25 -3.70 6.30 12.12
N ALA A 26 -3.17 5.55 11.15
CA ALA A 26 -1.78 5.72 10.71
C ALA A 26 -1.55 7.15 10.24
N THR A 27 -0.41 7.73 10.62
CA THR A 27 -0.12 9.14 10.36
C THR A 27 0.86 9.35 9.20
N TYR A 28 1.43 8.26 8.68
CA TYR A 28 2.08 8.21 7.39
C TYR A 28 1.64 6.96 6.62
N VAL A 29 1.13 7.12 5.39
CA VAL A 29 0.69 6.00 4.55
C VAL A 29 1.06 6.25 3.09
N ALA A 30 1.75 5.29 2.45
CA ALA A 30 2.10 5.36 1.03
C ALA A 30 2.05 3.98 0.35
N ARG A 31 1.76 3.96 -0.96
CA ARG A 31 1.83 2.75 -1.81
C ARG A 31 2.72 2.98 -3.02
N TRP A 32 3.65 2.06 -3.26
CA TRP A 32 4.53 2.06 -4.43
C TRP A 32 4.76 0.66 -4.98
N THR A 33 5.46 0.58 -6.11
CA THR A 33 5.81 -0.68 -6.78
C THR A 33 7.32 -0.72 -7.04
N PRO A 34 7.93 -1.90 -7.22
CA PRO A 34 9.33 -2.02 -7.60
C PRO A 34 9.70 -1.27 -8.89
N ASN A 35 8.74 -1.04 -9.80
CA ASN A 35 8.93 -0.23 -11.02
C ASN A 35 9.05 1.28 -10.76
N LYS A 36 8.75 1.76 -9.54
CA LYS A 36 8.91 3.16 -9.11
C LYS A 36 9.93 3.26 -7.97
N PRO A 37 11.20 2.84 -8.19
CA PRO A 37 12.17 2.65 -7.11
C PRO A 37 12.53 3.94 -6.39
N LEU A 38 12.61 5.07 -7.11
CA LEU A 38 12.94 6.36 -6.49
C LEU A 38 11.85 6.82 -5.51
N GLN A 39 10.58 6.63 -5.87
CA GLN A 39 9.43 6.95 -5.03
C GLN A 39 9.33 6.00 -3.83
N ALA A 40 9.56 4.70 -4.06
CA ALA A 40 9.63 3.71 -2.98
C ALA A 40 10.74 4.03 -1.98
N ILE A 41 11.96 4.34 -2.44
CA ILE A 41 13.08 4.72 -1.58
C ILE A 41 12.76 6.00 -0.79
N ARG A 42 12.20 7.02 -1.44
CA ARG A 42 11.81 8.28 -0.79
C ARG A 42 10.77 8.05 0.29
N SER A 43 9.72 7.31 0.00
CA SER A 43 8.67 7.01 0.99
C SER A 43 9.16 6.19 2.16
N ILE A 44 10.04 5.20 1.93
CA ILE A 44 10.68 4.44 3.03
C ILE A 44 11.53 5.38 3.90
N LYS A 45 12.31 6.29 3.30
CA LYS A 45 13.09 7.28 4.06
C LYS A 45 12.17 8.21 4.88
N THR A 46 11.09 8.71 4.29
CA THR A 46 10.11 9.55 4.98
C THR A 46 9.48 8.78 6.14
N ALA A 47 9.03 7.54 5.91
CA ALA A 47 8.42 6.68 6.92
C ALA A 47 9.33 6.43 8.13
N LEU A 48 10.64 6.23 7.90
CA LEU A 48 11.63 6.03 8.96
C LEU A 48 11.90 7.29 9.78
N SER A 49 11.84 8.47 9.16
CA SER A 49 12.02 9.76 9.83
C SER A 49 10.72 10.31 10.43
N HIS A 50 9.57 9.74 10.08
CA HIS A 50 8.26 10.22 10.49
C HIS A 50 8.03 9.98 11.98
N LYS A 51 7.49 10.99 12.67
CA LYS A 51 7.08 10.89 14.07
C LYS A 51 5.64 10.37 14.13
N GLY A 52 5.48 9.05 14.05
CA GLY A 52 4.18 8.40 14.13
C GLY A 52 4.19 6.97 13.64
N PHE A 53 2.98 6.39 13.52
CA PHE A 53 2.82 5.08 12.93
C PHE A 53 2.79 5.21 11.40
N SER A 54 3.76 4.56 10.75
CA SER A 54 4.00 4.65 9.31
C SER A 54 3.70 3.31 8.63
N VAL A 55 3.00 3.34 7.51
CA VAL A 55 2.77 2.18 6.64
C VAL A 55 3.22 2.50 5.22
N VAL A 56 4.12 1.67 4.67
CA VAL A 56 4.52 1.74 3.26
C VAL A 56 4.23 0.39 2.61
N GLU A 57 3.26 0.36 1.71
CA GLU A 57 2.94 -0.84 0.94
C GLU A 57 3.76 -0.87 -0.35
N ILE A 58 4.50 -1.97 -0.56
CA ILE A 58 5.20 -2.24 -1.81
C ILE A 58 4.51 -3.40 -2.52
N VAL A 59 3.81 -3.12 -3.62
CA VAL A 59 3.16 -4.15 -4.44
C VAL A 59 4.22 -4.83 -5.30
N ALA A 60 4.71 -5.99 -4.85
CA ALA A 60 5.83 -6.71 -5.45
C ALA A 60 5.40 -7.97 -6.20
N GLN A 61 6.14 -8.31 -7.25
CA GLN A 61 5.95 -9.54 -8.02
C GLN A 61 6.37 -10.79 -7.24
N CYS A 62 5.63 -11.89 -7.41
CA CYS A 62 6.00 -13.22 -6.95
C CYS A 62 6.00 -14.19 -8.15
N PRO A 63 7.12 -14.31 -8.90
CA PRO A 63 7.17 -15.11 -10.13
C PRO A 63 6.99 -16.61 -9.88
N THR A 64 7.41 -17.11 -8.71
CA THR A 64 7.40 -18.54 -8.41
C THR A 64 6.02 -19.10 -8.12
N HIS A 65 5.11 -18.29 -7.54
CA HIS A 65 3.77 -18.74 -7.17
C HIS A 65 2.70 -17.93 -7.91
N PHE A 66 2.49 -16.67 -7.55
CA PHE A 66 1.43 -15.85 -8.14
C PHE A 66 1.54 -15.77 -9.67
N GLY A 67 2.76 -15.56 -10.18
CA GLY A 67 3.03 -15.56 -11.61
C GLY A 67 2.57 -16.84 -12.29
N ARG A 68 3.06 -18.00 -11.83
CA ARG A 68 2.76 -19.30 -12.43
C ARG A 68 1.29 -19.69 -12.34
N TYR A 69 0.66 -19.49 -11.17
CA TYR A 69 -0.69 -20.02 -10.92
C TYR A 69 -1.80 -19.03 -11.28
N ALA A 70 -1.61 -17.72 -11.07
CA ALA A 70 -2.66 -16.73 -11.29
C ALA A 70 -2.52 -15.99 -12.63
N ILE A 71 -1.29 -15.77 -13.10
CA ILE A 71 -1.02 -15.06 -14.37
C ILE A 71 -0.69 -16.03 -15.51
N GLY A 72 -0.20 -17.24 -15.19
CA GLY A 72 0.29 -18.21 -16.19
C GLY A 72 1.70 -17.92 -16.71
N SER A 73 2.45 -17.02 -16.07
CA SER A 73 3.84 -16.70 -16.45
C SER A 73 4.78 -16.75 -15.26
N GLY A 74 5.90 -17.46 -15.40
CA GLY A 74 7.00 -17.45 -14.43
C GLY A 74 8.03 -16.33 -14.67
N ASN A 75 7.86 -15.51 -15.70
CA ASN A 75 8.81 -14.48 -16.08
C ASN A 75 8.62 -13.20 -15.23
N PRO A 76 9.61 -12.76 -14.45
CA PRO A 76 9.49 -11.56 -13.61
C PRO A 76 9.10 -10.29 -14.38
N ALA A 77 9.52 -10.15 -15.64
CA ALA A 77 9.21 -8.99 -16.46
C ALA A 77 7.71 -8.88 -16.77
N ASP A 78 7.06 -10.02 -17.05
CA ASP A 78 5.62 -10.06 -17.34
C ASP A 78 4.81 -9.64 -16.10
N LEU A 79 5.24 -10.06 -14.92
CA LEU A 79 4.58 -9.69 -13.66
C LEU A 79 4.76 -8.20 -13.35
N LEU A 80 5.95 -7.65 -13.58
CA LEU A 80 6.18 -6.21 -13.42
C LEU A 80 5.29 -5.40 -14.37
N LYS A 81 5.14 -5.85 -15.61
CA LYS A 81 4.22 -5.24 -16.58
C LYS A 81 2.77 -5.34 -16.10
N TRP A 82 2.35 -6.50 -15.60
CA TRP A 82 1.01 -6.72 -15.05
C TRP A 82 0.68 -5.76 -13.89
N ILE A 83 1.66 -5.52 -13.01
CA ILE A 83 1.55 -4.55 -11.89
C ILE A 83 1.44 -3.13 -12.45
N ASP A 84 2.27 -2.76 -13.42
CA ASP A 84 2.30 -1.40 -14.00
C ASP A 84 0.99 -1.06 -14.74
N GLU A 85 0.45 -1.99 -15.55
CA GLU A 85 -0.85 -1.84 -16.24
C GLU A 85 -2.03 -1.67 -15.28
N ARG A 86 -1.88 -2.18 -14.05
CA ARG A 86 -2.86 -2.05 -12.96
C ARG A 86 -2.55 -0.91 -12.02
N SER A 87 -1.46 -0.18 -12.23
CA SER A 87 -1.08 0.94 -11.38
C SER A 87 -1.55 2.27 -11.97
N ILE A 88 -2.13 3.12 -11.14
CA ILE A 88 -2.48 4.50 -11.49
C ILE A 88 -1.93 5.44 -10.43
N THR A 89 -1.58 6.67 -10.79
CA THR A 89 -1.16 7.67 -9.80
C THR A 89 -2.38 8.21 -9.04
N LYS A 90 -2.16 8.73 -7.82
CA LYS A 90 -3.19 9.42 -7.03
C LYS A 90 -3.92 10.52 -7.83
N ALA A 91 -3.18 11.34 -8.59
CA ALA A 91 -3.76 12.39 -9.42
C ALA A 91 -4.68 11.84 -10.52
N GLN A 92 -4.31 10.73 -11.17
CA GLN A 92 -5.17 10.06 -12.14
C GLN A 92 -6.39 9.44 -11.48
N ALA A 93 -6.21 8.85 -10.29
CA ALA A 93 -7.32 8.29 -9.54
C ALA A 93 -8.36 9.36 -9.26
N GLU A 94 -7.99 10.55 -8.80
CA GLU A 94 -8.91 11.67 -8.51
C GLU A 94 -9.82 12.06 -9.68
N SER A 95 -9.31 11.98 -10.92
CA SER A 95 -10.07 12.30 -12.14
C SER A 95 -10.96 11.17 -12.66
N LEU A 96 -10.75 9.93 -12.23
CA LEU A 96 -11.48 8.76 -12.73
C LEU A 96 -12.71 8.46 -11.89
N ASP A 97 -13.74 7.89 -12.51
CA ASP A 97 -14.91 7.43 -11.77
C ASP A 97 -14.57 6.27 -10.83
N PRO A 98 -15.28 6.10 -9.70
CA PRO A 98 -14.99 5.03 -8.74
C PRO A 98 -14.95 3.62 -9.34
N SER A 99 -15.78 3.35 -10.36
CA SER A 99 -15.80 2.07 -11.07
C SER A 99 -14.52 1.81 -11.88
N GLU A 100 -13.91 2.86 -12.42
CA GLU A 100 -12.67 2.74 -13.21
C GLU A 100 -11.43 2.54 -12.33
N ARG A 101 -11.55 2.88 -11.04
CA ARG A 101 -10.52 2.63 -10.03
C ARG A 101 -10.54 1.18 -9.52
N GLU A 102 -11.61 0.44 -9.78
CA GLU A 102 -11.75 -0.93 -9.28
C GLU A 102 -10.67 -1.84 -9.88
N GLY A 103 -9.99 -2.59 -9.00
CA GLY A 103 -8.88 -3.47 -9.39
C GLY A 103 -7.58 -2.75 -9.78
N LYS A 104 -7.48 -1.42 -9.59
CA LYS A 104 -6.25 -0.65 -9.81
C LYS A 104 -5.51 -0.37 -8.49
N PHE A 105 -4.19 -0.46 -8.52
CA PHE A 105 -3.31 0.00 -7.45
C PHE A 105 -3.08 1.50 -7.59
N VAL A 106 -3.71 2.28 -6.72
CA VAL A 106 -3.43 3.71 -6.63
C VAL A 106 -2.05 3.91 -5.98
N LEU A 107 -1.13 4.56 -6.68
CA LEU A 107 0.23 4.83 -6.22
C LEU A 107 0.34 6.28 -5.73
N GLY A 108 0.97 6.46 -4.58
CA GLY A 108 1.13 7.78 -4.00
C GLY A 108 1.33 7.76 -2.50
N GLU A 109 1.45 8.98 -1.97
CA GLU A 109 1.35 9.26 -0.55
C GLU A 109 -0.10 9.67 -0.23
N PHE A 110 -0.69 8.97 0.74
CA PHE A 110 -2.10 9.13 1.13
C PHE A 110 -2.24 10.00 2.36
N VAL A 111 -1.44 9.70 3.38
CA VAL A 111 -1.43 10.41 4.67
C VAL A 111 0.00 10.79 5.01
N ASN A 112 0.20 12.02 5.45
CA ASN A 112 1.44 12.50 6.04
C ASN A 112 1.10 13.67 6.96
N THR A 113 0.85 13.36 8.23
CA THR A 113 0.43 14.33 9.24
C THR A 113 1.16 14.08 10.53
N GLU A 114 1.52 15.12 11.27
CA GLU A 114 2.05 14.96 12.61
C GLU A 114 0.91 14.90 13.63
N ARG A 115 0.97 13.92 14.54
CA ARG A 115 0.07 13.81 15.69
C ARG A 115 0.87 13.37 16.91
N PRO A 116 0.37 13.60 18.14
CA PRO A 116 0.99 13.06 19.34
C PRO A 116 1.18 11.55 19.21
N VAL A 117 2.44 11.13 19.22
CA VAL A 117 2.79 9.70 19.18
C VAL A 117 2.59 9.10 20.55
N TYR A 118 2.15 7.86 20.60
CA TYR A 118 2.14 7.12 21.86
C TYR A 118 3.57 6.97 22.37
N ARG A 119 3.88 7.64 23.49
CA ARG A 119 5.21 7.63 24.14
C ARG A 119 5.32 6.61 25.28
N GLY A 120 4.33 5.73 25.44
CA GLY A 120 4.16 4.88 26.61
C GLY A 120 3.15 5.48 27.62
N THR A 121 2.40 4.62 28.29
CA THR A 121 1.41 5.01 29.33
C THR A 121 2.03 5.70 30.54
N THR A 122 3.33 5.52 30.79
CA THR A 122 4.05 6.06 31.96
C THR A 122 4.62 7.46 31.75
N ARG A 123 4.49 8.05 30.54
CA ARG A 123 5.01 9.39 30.19
C ARG A 123 3.93 10.31 29.63
N TYR A 124 2.66 9.98 29.82
CA TYR A 124 1.56 10.91 29.55
C TYR A 124 1.54 11.97 30.66
N GLU A 125 2.41 12.98 30.52
CA GLU A 125 2.19 14.24 31.21
C GLU A 125 0.94 14.85 30.57
N VAL A 126 -0.19 14.73 31.26
CA VAL A 126 -1.36 15.54 30.94
C VAL A 126 -0.89 16.97 31.15
N GLU A 127 -0.76 17.76 30.09
CA GLU A 127 -0.68 19.22 30.23
C GLU A 127 -1.92 19.62 31.01
N ARG A 128 -1.74 19.85 32.32
CA ARG A 128 -2.80 20.34 33.19
C ARG A 128 -3.04 21.75 32.70
N ALA A 129 -4.15 21.95 31.99
CA ALA A 129 -4.63 23.28 31.65
C ALA A 129 -4.67 24.11 32.94
N GLU A 130 -3.92 25.22 32.95
CA GLU A 130 -3.96 26.25 33.99
C GLU A 130 -5.32 26.96 34.03
#